data_AF-A0A0C3B5Q1-F1
#
_entry.id   AF-A0A0C3B5Q1-F1
#
_cell.length_a   1.000
_cell.length_b   1.000
_cell.length_c   1.000
_cell.angle_alpha   90.00
_cell.angle_beta   90.00
_cell.angle_gamma   90.00
#
_symmetry.space_group_name_H-M   'P 1'
#
loop_
_entity.id
_entity.type
_entity.pdbx_description
1 polymer ?
#
loop_
_entity_poly.entity_id
_entity_poly.type
_entity_poly.pdbx_seq_one_letter_code
_entity_poly.pdbx_strand_id
1 'polypeptide(L)'
;MRERDQGTLPDFFSLGLVSSSIDNGKGKRKATPASSTTSGQGGVPEGATAEHPELEPEPEPEPEPESIYSPKIRLVYTPPARLPSPFPATLHVEVTTGLPLYMASSVFIRHTLKTLYSNLHVELRRVYVQTPKSGGSSGASSQVSGLDGDGGDRKEEEQGEEEDKKTTSRGEKSLFVGLVVRGTARVSGVVGEWEVNSTYTFSPITGLIHVHTINSIHPAPHQAAYDALRSSLERVLGLAGGGVGQPTGEVTRAKEMFVGMTLIILRRLHGPVP
;
A
#
# COMPACT_ATOMS: atom_id res chain seq x y z
N MET A 1 37.10 6.71 -14.15
CA MET A 1 35.69 7.02 -13.83
C MET A 1 34.98 5.68 -13.71
N ARG A 2 34.59 5.27 -12.49
CA ARG A 2 33.93 3.97 -12.26
C ARG A 2 32.42 4.17 -12.45
N GLU A 3 31.87 3.53 -13.48
CA GLU A 3 30.44 3.25 -13.58
C GLU A 3 30.04 2.51 -12.30
N ARG A 4 29.23 3.15 -11.46
CA ARG A 4 28.56 2.45 -10.38
C ARG A 4 27.27 1.93 -10.96
N ASP A 5 27.15 0.62 -10.96
CA ASP A 5 25.92 -0.09 -11.28
C ASP A 5 24.76 0.56 -10.53
N GLN A 6 23.87 1.23 -11.28
CA GLN A 6 22.58 1.67 -10.77
C GLN A 6 21.72 0.43 -10.61
N GLY A 7 21.98 -0.32 -9.54
CA GLY A 7 21.18 -1.44 -9.09
C GLY A 7 19.72 -1.00 -9.07
N THR A 8 18.98 -1.56 -10.02
CA THR A 8 17.54 -1.49 -10.16
C THR A 8 16.88 -1.67 -8.80
N LEU A 9 15.90 -0.82 -8.50
CA LEU A 9 14.94 -1.00 -7.40
C LEU A 9 14.73 -2.50 -7.14
N PRO A 10 14.90 -3.01 -5.90
CA PRO A 10 14.68 -4.42 -5.60
C PRO A 10 13.38 -4.88 -6.24
N ASP A 11 13.39 -6.01 -6.96
CA ASP A 11 12.21 -6.54 -7.68
C ASP A 11 10.96 -6.66 -6.78
N PHE A 12 11.18 -6.70 -5.47
CA PHE A 12 10.20 -6.49 -4.41
C PHE A 12 9.23 -5.31 -4.68
N PHE A 13 9.70 -4.17 -5.19
CA PHE A 13 8.83 -3.03 -5.51
C PHE A 13 8.14 -3.14 -6.87
N SER A 14 8.57 -4.06 -7.72
CA SER A 14 7.94 -4.33 -9.02
C SER A 14 6.77 -5.31 -8.87
N LEU A 15 6.83 -6.22 -7.89
CA LEU A 15 5.78 -7.19 -7.60
C LEU A 15 4.76 -6.69 -6.55
N GLY A 16 5.05 -5.57 -5.88
CA GLY A 16 4.29 -5.14 -4.71
C GLY A 16 4.71 -5.95 -3.48
N LEU A 17 4.23 -5.56 -2.29
CA LEU A 17 4.37 -6.32 -1.04
C LEU A 17 3.54 -7.63 -1.12
N VAL A 18 3.83 -8.46 -2.12
CA VAL A 18 3.33 -9.82 -2.27
C VAL A 18 4.44 -10.66 -1.69
N SER A 19 4.15 -11.34 -0.59
CA SER A 19 5.14 -12.12 0.14
C SER A 19 5.89 -13.05 -0.80
N SER A 20 7.16 -12.77 -1.06
CA SER A 20 8.10 -13.84 -1.34
C SER A 20 8.03 -14.74 -0.11
N SER A 21 7.53 -15.97 -0.28
CA SER A 21 7.49 -16.94 0.80
C SER A 21 8.85 -16.93 1.49
N ILE A 22 8.84 -16.69 2.80
CA ILE A 22 9.99 -17.04 3.62
C ILE A 22 10.05 -18.56 3.47
N ASP A 23 11.01 -19.00 2.67
CA ASP A 23 11.35 -20.40 2.41
C ASP A 23 11.43 -21.11 3.77
N ASN A 24 10.36 -21.83 4.13
CA ASN A 24 10.28 -22.63 5.32
C ASN A 24 11.11 -23.91 5.10
N GLY A 25 12.43 -23.73 5.07
CA GLY A 25 13.45 -24.69 5.53
C GLY A 25 13.16 -26.18 5.34
N LYS A 26 12.79 -26.64 4.15
CA LYS A 26 12.86 -28.06 3.78
C LYS A 26 13.54 -28.21 2.42
N GLY A 27 14.87 -28.22 2.50
CA GLY A 27 15.75 -28.29 1.36
C GLY A 27 15.59 -29.55 0.51
N LYS A 28 15.86 -29.36 -0.78
CA LYS A 28 16.65 -30.26 -1.63
C LYS A 28 17.26 -29.39 -2.72
N ARG A 29 18.53 -29.01 -2.54
CA ARG A 29 19.30 -28.33 -3.59
C ARG A 29 19.49 -29.32 -4.73
N LYS A 30 18.72 -29.19 -5.80
CA LYS A 30 18.97 -29.88 -7.07
C LYS A 30 19.98 -29.03 -7.82
N ALA A 31 21.15 -29.60 -8.07
CA ALA A 31 22.27 -28.92 -8.72
C ALA A 31 21.87 -28.43 -10.13
N THR A 32 22.16 -27.16 -10.40
CA THR A 32 22.13 -26.54 -11.72
C THR A 32 23.28 -27.07 -12.59
N PRO A 33 23.04 -27.59 -13.79
CA PRO A 33 24.10 -27.83 -14.76
C PRO A 33 24.53 -26.51 -15.44
N ALA A 34 25.81 -26.48 -15.78
CA ALA A 34 26.55 -25.33 -16.25
C ALA A 34 26.12 -24.80 -17.63
N SER A 35 26.37 -23.52 -17.82
CA SER A 35 26.30 -22.72 -19.03
C SER A 35 27.04 -23.33 -20.24
N SER A 36 26.45 -23.20 -21.42
CA SER A 36 27.17 -23.26 -22.70
C SER A 36 26.85 -22.06 -23.56
N THR A 37 27.82 -21.16 -23.64
CA THR A 37 28.00 -20.13 -24.66
C THR A 37 28.27 -20.80 -26.01
N THR A 38 27.53 -20.46 -27.06
CA THR A 38 27.97 -20.70 -28.44
C THR A 38 27.55 -19.53 -29.33
N SER A 39 28.57 -18.77 -29.73
CA SER A 39 28.60 -17.92 -30.90
C SER A 39 28.99 -18.78 -32.11
N GLY A 40 28.16 -18.83 -33.15
CA GLY A 40 28.46 -19.64 -34.34
C GLY A 40 27.59 -19.26 -35.53
N GLN A 41 28.26 -18.78 -36.56
CA GLN A 41 27.75 -18.25 -37.81
C GLN A 41 27.67 -19.36 -38.86
N GLY A 42 26.57 -19.43 -39.62
CA GLY A 42 26.53 -19.95 -40.99
C GLY A 42 26.32 -21.46 -41.19
N GLY A 43 25.37 -21.80 -42.07
CA GLY A 43 25.27 -23.12 -42.70
C GLY A 43 23.84 -23.66 -42.77
N VAL A 44 23.21 -23.53 -43.93
CA VAL A 44 21.98 -24.26 -44.30
C VAL A 44 22.37 -25.71 -44.63
N PRO A 45 21.66 -26.72 -44.10
CA PRO A 45 21.31 -27.83 -44.96
C PRO A 45 19.82 -28.19 -44.88
N GLU A 46 19.27 -28.33 -46.06
CA GLU A 46 18.00 -28.93 -46.44
C GLU A 46 18.05 -30.45 -46.17
N GLY A 47 17.09 -30.97 -45.41
CA GLY A 47 17.02 -32.40 -45.06
C GLY A 47 15.97 -32.70 -44.00
N ALA A 48 14.70 -32.66 -44.39
CA ALA A 48 13.55 -32.90 -43.52
C ALA A 48 13.41 -34.39 -43.16
N THR A 49 13.87 -34.77 -41.97
CA THR A 49 13.38 -35.96 -41.26
C THR A 49 12.51 -35.46 -40.11
N ALA A 50 11.21 -35.73 -40.19
CA ALA A 50 10.23 -35.34 -39.18
C ALA A 50 10.40 -36.23 -37.93
N GLU A 51 11.40 -35.90 -37.11
CA GLU A 51 11.46 -36.40 -35.75
C GLU A 51 10.45 -35.61 -34.91
N HIS A 52 9.50 -36.36 -34.37
CA HIS A 52 8.43 -35.85 -33.52
C HIS A 52 9.07 -35.18 -32.30
N PRO A 53 8.91 -33.86 -32.09
CA PRO A 53 9.52 -33.19 -30.95
C PRO A 53 9.02 -33.86 -29.68
N GLU A 54 9.95 -34.49 -28.96
CA GLU A 54 9.76 -35.00 -27.62
C GLU A 54 9.26 -33.82 -26.78
N LEU A 55 7.98 -33.88 -26.40
CA LEU A 55 7.32 -32.84 -25.63
C LEU A 55 8.08 -32.69 -24.31
N GLU A 56 8.92 -31.67 -24.23
CA GLU A 56 9.55 -31.29 -22.96
C GLU A 56 8.43 -31.14 -21.92
N PRO A 57 8.58 -31.77 -20.74
CA PRO A 57 7.54 -31.74 -19.72
C PRO A 57 7.26 -30.29 -19.35
N GLU A 58 6.00 -29.84 -19.52
CA GLU A 58 5.62 -28.50 -19.11
C GLU A 58 6.04 -28.29 -17.65
N PRO A 59 6.74 -27.18 -17.34
CA PRO A 59 7.19 -26.92 -15.99
C PRO A 59 5.97 -26.89 -15.07
N GLU A 60 6.00 -27.70 -14.01
CA GLU A 60 4.94 -27.69 -13.00
C GLU A 60 4.70 -26.24 -12.52
N PRO A 61 3.44 -25.78 -12.46
CA PRO A 61 3.14 -24.40 -12.10
C PRO A 61 3.70 -24.11 -10.71
N GLU A 62 4.61 -23.13 -10.62
CA GLU A 62 5.14 -22.70 -9.33
C GLU A 62 3.99 -22.26 -8.42
N PRO A 63 4.00 -22.65 -7.13
CA PRO A 63 2.91 -22.31 -6.22
C PRO A 63 2.77 -20.81 -6.12
N GLU A 64 1.55 -20.31 -6.38
CA GLU A 64 1.26 -18.88 -6.29
C GLU A 64 1.53 -18.36 -4.87
N PRO A 65 2.17 -17.19 -4.73
CA PRO A 65 2.49 -16.64 -3.41
C PRO A 65 1.22 -16.30 -2.64
N GLU A 66 1.14 -16.75 -1.38
CA GLU A 66 0.01 -16.45 -0.49
C GLU A 66 -0.06 -14.95 -0.19
N SER A 67 -1.25 -14.36 -0.37
CA SER A 67 -1.48 -12.94 -0.11
C SER A 67 -1.52 -12.64 1.39
N ILE A 68 -0.71 -11.66 1.83
CA ILE A 68 -0.77 -11.12 3.20
C ILE A 68 -1.94 -10.16 3.45
N TYR A 69 -2.67 -9.80 2.40
CA TYR A 69 -3.80 -8.89 2.46
C TYR A 69 -5.12 -9.65 2.49
N SER A 70 -6.04 -9.17 3.32
CA SER A 70 -7.41 -9.65 3.31
C SER A 70 -8.07 -9.29 1.97
N PRO A 71 -8.91 -10.18 1.40
CA PRO A 71 -9.74 -9.83 0.24
C PRO A 71 -10.62 -8.59 0.46
N LYS A 72 -10.93 -8.28 1.73
CA LYS A 72 -11.74 -7.14 2.18
C LYS A 72 -10.89 -5.99 2.74
N ILE A 73 -9.66 -5.82 2.26
CA ILE A 73 -8.78 -4.72 2.70
C ILE A 73 -9.44 -3.35 2.49
N ARG A 74 -9.30 -2.47 3.49
CA ARG A 74 -9.76 -1.08 3.46
C ARG A 74 -8.57 -0.13 3.49
N LEU A 75 -8.59 0.87 2.61
CA LEU A 75 -7.63 1.98 2.64
C LEU A 75 -8.30 3.20 3.26
N VAL A 76 -7.67 3.76 4.29
CA VAL A 76 -8.17 4.93 5.03
C VAL A 76 -7.13 6.03 4.99
N TYR A 77 -7.55 7.24 4.61
CA TYR A 77 -6.72 8.43 4.68
C TYR A 77 -7.54 9.65 5.11
N THR A 78 -7.08 10.35 6.13
CA THR A 78 -7.66 11.62 6.58
C THR A 78 -6.71 12.77 6.20
N PRO A 79 -7.06 13.59 5.19
CA PRO A 79 -6.25 14.76 4.85
C PRO A 79 -6.16 15.74 6.03
N PRO A 80 -5.01 16.43 6.22
CA PRO A 80 -4.84 17.38 7.32
C PRO A 80 -5.72 18.63 7.16
N ALA A 81 -6.07 19.00 5.92
CA ALA A 81 -7.02 20.06 5.62
C ALA A 81 -8.36 19.46 5.19
N ARG A 82 -9.47 20.06 5.65
CA ARG A 82 -10.80 19.65 5.21
C ARG A 82 -10.93 19.86 3.71
N LEU A 83 -11.24 18.78 3.00
CA LEU A 83 -11.50 18.88 1.58
C LEU A 83 -12.82 19.65 1.35
N PRO A 84 -12.92 20.44 0.28
CA PRO A 84 -14.16 21.11 -0.07
C PRO A 84 -15.24 20.08 -0.43
N SER A 85 -16.51 20.40 -0.13
CA SER A 85 -17.66 19.63 -0.60
C SER A 85 -17.53 19.33 -2.11
N PRO A 86 -17.76 18.08 -2.58
CA PRO A 86 -18.54 17.00 -1.98
C PRO A 86 -17.68 15.94 -1.27
N PHE A 87 -16.40 16.20 -1.01
CA PHE A 87 -15.57 15.18 -0.38
C PHE A 87 -15.95 14.94 1.07
N PRO A 88 -15.97 13.67 1.52
CA PRO A 88 -16.07 13.38 2.93
C PRO A 88 -14.82 13.88 3.66
N ALA A 89 -14.97 14.17 4.96
CA ALA A 89 -13.85 14.61 5.80
C ALA A 89 -12.72 13.57 5.86
N THR A 90 -13.07 12.29 5.71
CA THR A 90 -12.13 11.18 5.61
C THR A 90 -12.38 10.42 4.32
N LEU A 91 -11.32 10.22 3.54
CA LEU A 91 -11.38 9.41 2.33
C LEU A 91 -11.30 7.94 2.76
N HIS A 92 -12.47 7.32 2.87
CA HIS A 92 -12.61 5.89 3.04
C HIS A 92 -12.81 5.25 1.67
N VAL A 93 -11.82 4.49 1.20
CA VAL A 93 -12.00 3.63 0.03
C VAL A 93 -12.46 2.27 0.54
N GLU A 94 -13.76 2.18 0.79
CA GLU A 94 -14.47 0.93 1.07
C GLU A 94 -15.10 0.45 -0.22
N VAL A 95 -14.47 -0.51 -0.89
CA VAL A 95 -15.09 -1.14 -2.07
C VAL A 95 -15.22 -2.62 -1.77
N THR A 96 -16.40 -3.16 -2.05
CA THR A 96 -16.79 -4.57 -1.84
C THR A 96 -15.92 -5.59 -2.59
N THR A 97 -14.94 -5.11 -3.38
CA THR A 97 -13.80 -5.83 -3.98
C THR A 97 -12.49 -5.12 -3.62
N GLY A 98 -12.13 -5.12 -2.34
CA GLY A 98 -11.05 -4.27 -1.79
C GLY A 98 -9.67 -4.56 -2.33
N LEU A 99 -9.30 -5.83 -2.49
CA LEU A 99 -7.94 -6.22 -2.89
C LEU A 99 -7.56 -5.79 -4.33
N PRO A 100 -8.36 -6.03 -5.39
CA PRO A 100 -8.03 -5.56 -6.73
C PRO A 100 -7.88 -4.04 -6.81
N LEU A 101 -8.76 -3.28 -6.15
CA LEU A 101 -8.69 -1.83 -6.15
C LEU A 101 -7.46 -1.32 -5.37
N TYR A 102 -7.15 -1.94 -4.23
CA TYR A 102 -5.95 -1.66 -3.47
C TYR A 102 -4.69 -1.85 -4.33
N MET A 103 -4.59 -2.98 -5.04
CA MET A 103 -3.47 -3.25 -5.94
C MET A 103 -3.42 -2.26 -7.10
N ALA A 104 -4.55 -1.99 -7.76
CA ALA A 104 -4.63 -1.01 -8.83
C ALA A 104 -4.20 0.40 -8.39
N SER A 105 -4.59 0.81 -7.17
CA SER A 105 -4.18 2.11 -6.60
C SER A 105 -2.67 2.19 -6.39
N SER A 106 -2.03 1.10 -5.96
CA SER A 106 -0.58 1.05 -5.78
C SER A 106 0.18 1.16 -7.11
N VAL A 107 -0.32 0.49 -8.16
CA VAL A 107 0.24 0.56 -9.51
C VAL A 107 0.09 1.98 -10.06
N PHE A 108 -1.08 2.59 -9.89
CA PHE A 108 -1.33 3.96 -10.29
C PHE A 108 -0.37 4.95 -9.61
N ILE A 109 -0.20 4.86 -8.28
CA ILE A 109 0.71 5.73 -7.53
C ILE A 109 2.15 5.53 -8.01
N ARG A 110 2.60 4.27 -8.13
CA ARG A 110 3.96 3.94 -8.59
C ARG A 110 4.21 4.50 -9.99
N HIS A 111 3.27 4.30 -10.91
CA HIS A 111 3.40 4.80 -12.27
C HIS A 111 3.44 6.33 -12.31
N THR A 112 2.52 6.98 -11.59
CA THR A 112 2.46 8.45 -11.48
C THR A 112 3.77 9.00 -10.94
N LEU A 113 4.30 8.45 -9.85
CA LEU A 113 5.57 8.88 -9.29
C LEU A 113 6.72 8.65 -10.27
N LYS A 114 6.82 7.50 -10.94
CA LYS A 114 7.88 7.20 -11.93
C LYS A 114 7.85 8.13 -13.15
N THR A 115 6.65 8.56 -13.55
CA THR A 115 6.44 9.50 -14.64
C THR A 115 6.83 10.92 -14.21
N LEU A 116 6.54 11.31 -12.96
CA LEU A 116 6.85 12.65 -12.44
C LEU A 116 8.31 12.82 -12.00
N TYR A 117 8.92 11.75 -11.50
CA TYR A 117 10.23 11.77 -10.85
C TYR A 117 11.17 10.73 -11.45
N SER A 118 12.44 11.09 -11.57
CA SER A 118 13.56 10.17 -11.78
C SER A 118 14.24 9.84 -10.45
N ASN A 119 15.06 8.78 -10.45
CA ASN A 119 15.85 8.37 -9.28
C ASN A 119 15.00 8.21 -8.01
N LEU A 120 13.81 7.61 -8.17
CA LEU A 120 12.92 7.35 -7.04
C LEU A 120 13.57 6.35 -6.09
N HIS A 121 13.70 6.76 -4.83
CA HIS A 121 14.23 5.96 -3.75
C HIS A 121 13.21 5.91 -2.61
N VAL A 122 12.99 4.73 -2.04
CA VAL A 122 12.13 4.53 -0.89
C VAL A 122 12.99 4.00 0.25
N GLU A 123 13.00 4.72 1.36
CA GLU A 123 13.75 4.37 2.56
C GLU A 123 12.78 4.02 3.69
N LEU A 124 12.99 2.87 4.34
CA LEU A 124 12.25 2.48 5.53
C LEU A 124 12.84 3.17 6.76
N ARG A 125 12.09 4.08 7.39
CA ARG A 125 12.55 4.87 8.53
C ARG A 125 12.18 4.27 9.88
N ARG A 126 10.94 3.81 10.01
CA ARG A 126 10.38 3.37 11.30
C ARG A 126 9.52 2.15 11.09
N VAL A 127 9.72 1.13 11.92
CA VAL A 127 8.83 -0.02 12.00
C VAL A 127 8.68 -0.42 13.44
N TYR A 128 7.44 -0.55 13.91
CA TYR A 128 7.16 -1.12 15.21
C TYR A 128 5.77 -1.75 15.25
N VAL A 129 5.65 -2.81 16.05
CA VAL A 129 4.39 -3.49 16.27
C VAL A 129 3.71 -2.89 17.49
N GLN A 130 2.46 -2.47 17.33
CA GLN A 130 1.60 -2.06 18.43
C GLN A 130 0.76 -3.27 18.83
N THR A 131 1.04 -3.81 20.01
CA THR A 131 0.12 -4.72 20.68
C THR A 131 -0.77 -3.88 21.60
N PRO A 132 -2.09 -4.02 21.56
CA PRO A 132 -2.96 -3.34 22.50
C PRO A 132 -2.50 -3.75 23.90
N LYS A 133 -2.31 -2.76 24.76
CA LYS A 133 -2.01 -3.03 26.17
C LYS A 133 -3.21 -3.77 26.73
N SER A 134 -3.11 -5.11 26.82
CA SER A 134 -4.03 -5.91 27.62
C SER A 134 -4.05 -5.26 28.99
N GLY A 135 -5.22 -4.82 29.45
CA GLY A 135 -5.41 -3.98 30.64
C GLY A 135 -4.90 -4.62 31.94
N GLY A 136 -3.59 -4.79 32.06
CA GLY A 136 -2.89 -5.02 33.29
C GLY A 136 -2.96 -3.71 34.04
N SER A 137 -3.92 -3.66 34.97
CA SER A 137 -3.89 -2.88 36.20
C SER A 137 -2.65 -1.99 36.30
N SER A 138 -2.74 -0.77 35.78
CA SER A 138 -2.04 0.33 36.41
C SER A 138 -2.67 0.44 37.79
N GLY A 139 -2.13 -0.35 38.71
CA GLY A 139 -2.41 -0.25 40.13
C GLY A 139 -2.37 1.21 40.48
N ALA A 140 -3.45 1.65 41.09
CA ALA A 140 -3.54 2.95 41.68
C ALA A 140 -2.30 3.13 42.57
N SER A 141 -1.40 4.03 42.18
CA SER A 141 -0.70 4.82 43.17
C SER A 141 -1.68 5.90 43.59
N SER A 142 -2.70 5.47 44.32
CA SER A 142 -3.52 6.30 45.18
C SER A 142 -2.55 6.92 46.18
N GLN A 143 -2.16 8.18 45.96
CA GLN A 143 -1.74 9.03 47.05
C GLN A 143 -2.93 9.14 48.01
N VAL A 144 -2.81 8.41 49.11
CA VAL A 144 -3.65 8.49 50.30
C VAL A 144 -3.45 9.85 50.95
N SER A 145 -4.54 10.61 51.02
CA SER A 145 -4.87 11.58 52.07
C SER A 145 -6.37 11.85 51.86
N GLY A 146 -7.31 11.26 52.58
CA GLY A 146 -7.46 11.15 54.02
C GLY A 146 -8.79 11.82 54.39
N LEU A 147 -9.44 11.32 55.44
CA LEU A 147 -10.63 11.83 56.14
C LEU A 147 -12.00 11.20 55.76
N ASP A 148 -12.32 10.15 56.53
CA ASP A 148 -13.52 9.97 57.37
C ASP A 148 -14.92 10.22 56.76
N GLY A 149 -15.62 9.13 56.48
CA GLY A 149 -17.04 9.10 56.14
C GLY A 149 -17.71 7.82 56.67
N ASP A 150 -18.20 7.92 57.89
CA ASP A 150 -18.90 6.93 58.71
C ASP A 150 -20.32 6.60 58.19
N GLY A 151 -20.73 5.33 58.38
CA GLY A 151 -22.12 4.92 58.60
C GLY A 151 -23.03 4.68 57.38
N GLY A 152 -23.26 3.41 57.00
CA GLY A 152 -24.26 3.05 56.00
C GLY A 152 -24.53 1.56 55.84
N ASP A 153 -25.02 0.92 56.90
CA ASP A 153 -25.50 -0.45 56.97
C ASP A 153 -26.71 -0.67 56.02
N ARG A 154 -26.55 -1.43 54.91
CA ARG A 154 -27.69 -1.82 54.08
C ARG A 154 -27.44 -3.08 53.22
N LYS A 155 -27.98 -4.18 53.75
CA LYS A 155 -28.65 -5.33 53.12
C LYS A 155 -27.96 -6.07 51.97
N GLU A 156 -27.51 -7.26 52.33
CA GLU A 156 -27.39 -8.47 51.53
C GLU A 156 -28.68 -8.76 50.75
N GLU A 157 -28.58 -8.95 49.43
CA GLU A 157 -29.53 -9.78 48.67
C GLU A 157 -28.89 -10.29 47.36
N GLU A 158 -28.87 -11.62 47.28
CA GLU A 158 -28.86 -12.54 46.14
C GLU A 158 -27.76 -12.54 45.08
N GLN A 159 -26.95 -13.59 45.24
CA GLN A 159 -26.13 -14.31 44.28
C GLN A 159 -26.89 -14.64 42.99
N GLY A 160 -26.51 -13.97 41.90
CA GLY A 160 -26.57 -14.51 40.55
C GLY A 160 -25.16 -14.79 40.07
N GLU A 161 -24.76 -16.07 40.01
CA GLU A 161 -23.51 -16.52 39.39
C GLU A 161 -23.60 -16.31 37.87
N GLU A 162 -23.38 -15.07 37.41
CA GLU A 162 -23.16 -14.79 35.99
C GLU A 162 -21.67 -15.06 35.71
N GLU A 163 -21.41 -16.22 35.11
CA GLU A 163 -20.10 -16.69 34.69
C GLU A 163 -19.52 -15.71 33.65
N ASP A 164 -18.82 -14.69 34.14
CA ASP A 164 -18.02 -13.75 33.36
C ASP A 164 -16.96 -14.54 32.58
N LYS A 165 -17.34 -14.99 31.39
CA LYS A 165 -16.47 -15.54 30.37
C LYS A 165 -15.46 -14.46 30.01
N LYS A 166 -14.34 -14.48 30.74
CA LYS A 166 -13.09 -13.76 30.48
C LYS A 166 -12.54 -14.23 29.13
N THR A 167 -13.21 -13.82 28.06
CA THR A 167 -12.68 -13.90 26.72
C THR A 167 -11.49 -12.96 26.73
N THR A 168 -10.29 -13.55 26.84
CA THR A 168 -9.05 -12.82 26.66
C THR A 168 -9.17 -12.15 25.31
N SER A 169 -9.44 -10.85 25.29
CA SER A 169 -9.54 -10.08 24.06
C SER A 169 -8.17 -10.17 23.42
N ARG A 170 -8.06 -11.07 22.44
CA ARG A 170 -6.90 -11.22 21.58
C ARG A 170 -6.86 -9.95 20.75
N GLY A 171 -6.32 -8.90 21.36
CA GLY A 171 -6.50 -7.55 20.87
C GLY A 171 -5.89 -7.40 19.49
N GLU A 172 -6.49 -6.50 18.72
CA GLU A 172 -6.08 -6.18 17.36
C GLU A 172 -4.63 -5.73 17.35
N LYS A 173 -3.77 -6.49 16.67
CA LYS A 173 -2.37 -6.10 16.46
C LYS A 173 -2.32 -5.11 15.30
N SER A 174 -1.45 -4.13 15.39
CA SER A 174 -1.14 -3.24 14.27
C SER A 174 0.37 -3.07 14.07
N LEU A 175 0.78 -2.80 12.84
CA LEU A 175 2.15 -2.54 12.43
C LEU A 175 2.22 -1.10 11.94
N PHE A 176 3.01 -0.27 12.63
CA PHE A 176 3.33 1.06 12.15
C PHE A 176 4.54 0.99 11.23
N VAL A 177 4.48 1.71 10.11
CA VAL A 177 5.53 1.82 9.11
C VAL A 177 5.69 3.29 8.72
N GLY A 178 6.89 3.82 8.87
CA GLY A 178 7.31 5.13 8.36
C GLY A 178 8.25 4.96 7.17
N LEU A 179 7.88 5.55 6.04
CA LEU A 179 8.64 5.53 4.78
C LEU A 179 9.07 6.94 4.42
N VAL A 180 10.24 7.09 3.82
CA VAL A 180 10.69 8.31 3.16
C VAL A 180 10.89 8.03 1.67
N VAL A 181 10.16 8.75 0.84
CA VAL A 181 10.22 8.69 -0.62
C VAL A 181 10.98 9.90 -1.11
N ARG A 182 12.03 9.70 -1.89
CA ARG A 182 12.84 10.76 -2.51
C ARG A 182 12.85 10.59 -4.02
N GLY A 183 12.88 11.69 -4.76
CA GLY A 183 12.98 11.66 -6.21
C GLY A 183 13.39 13.01 -6.78
N THR A 184 13.85 13.04 -8.02
CA THR A 184 14.17 14.28 -8.74
C THR A 184 13.07 14.57 -9.75
N ALA A 185 12.37 15.70 -9.63
CA ALA A 185 11.28 16.06 -10.53
C ALA A 185 11.81 16.16 -11.96
N ARG A 186 11.22 15.43 -12.91
CA ARG A 186 11.74 15.38 -14.29
C ARG A 186 11.64 16.71 -15.02
N VAL A 187 10.63 17.52 -14.69
CA VAL A 187 10.36 18.79 -15.37
C VAL A 187 11.18 19.94 -14.78
N SER A 188 11.34 20.00 -13.46
CA SER A 188 12.07 21.09 -12.81
C SER A 188 13.51 20.74 -12.40
N GLY A 189 13.86 19.45 -12.35
CA GLY A 189 15.13 18.98 -11.80
C GLY A 189 15.23 19.08 -10.28
N VAL A 190 14.19 19.57 -9.58
CA VAL A 190 14.22 19.78 -8.14
C VAL A 190 14.01 18.47 -7.39
N VAL A 191 14.78 18.27 -6.32
CA VAL A 191 14.62 17.10 -5.44
C VAL A 191 13.37 17.27 -4.60
N GLY A 192 12.48 16.28 -4.68
CA GLY A 192 11.32 16.15 -3.81
C GLY A 192 11.52 15.03 -2.79
N GLU A 193 11.02 15.25 -1.58
CA GLU A 193 11.05 14.31 -0.47
C GLU A 193 9.68 14.26 0.20
N TRP A 194 9.18 13.06 0.48
CA TRP A 194 7.94 12.82 1.20
C TRP A 194 8.15 11.79 2.30
N GLU A 195 7.74 12.13 3.52
CA GLU A 195 7.59 11.18 4.62
C GLU A 195 6.15 10.69 4.68
N VAL A 196 5.96 9.37 4.60
CA VAL A 196 4.66 8.70 4.65
C VAL A 196 4.63 7.78 5.86
N ASN A 197 3.71 8.06 6.79
CA ASN A 197 3.51 7.22 7.97
C ASN A 197 2.19 6.47 7.81
N SER A 198 2.25 5.15 7.93
CA SER A 198 1.12 4.23 7.75
C SER A 198 0.98 3.25 8.91
N THR A 199 -0.24 2.85 9.19
CA THR A 199 -0.57 1.79 10.14
C THR A 199 -1.30 0.67 9.40
N TYR A 200 -0.84 -0.57 9.56
CA TYR A 200 -1.49 -1.76 9.05
C TYR A 200 -2.12 -2.53 10.21
N THR A 201 -3.44 -2.75 10.15
CA THR A 201 -4.16 -3.50 11.19
C THR A 201 -4.44 -4.93 10.71
N PHE A 202 -4.10 -5.89 11.56
CA PHE A 202 -4.27 -7.31 11.28
C PHE A 202 -5.62 -7.81 11.81
N SER A 203 -6.28 -8.66 11.04
CA SER A 203 -7.48 -9.37 11.50
C SER A 203 -7.08 -10.35 12.61
N PRO A 204 -7.75 -10.35 13.78
CA PRO A 204 -7.43 -11.27 14.87
C PRO A 204 -7.73 -12.74 14.50
N ILE A 205 -8.65 -12.95 13.55
CA ILE A 205 -9.10 -14.28 13.13
C ILE A 205 -8.17 -14.83 12.03
N THR A 206 -7.93 -14.06 10.97
CA THR A 206 -7.19 -14.56 9.79
C THR A 206 -5.71 -14.22 9.82
N GLY A 207 -5.26 -13.28 10.66
CA GLY A 207 -3.89 -12.77 10.66
C GLY A 207 -3.55 -11.90 9.44
N LEU A 208 -4.47 -11.71 8.49
CA LEU A 208 -4.25 -10.90 7.28
C LEU A 208 -4.42 -9.41 7.57
N ILE A 209 -3.74 -8.57 6.80
CA ILE A 209 -3.91 -7.12 6.84
C ILE A 209 -5.29 -6.77 6.26
N HIS A 210 -6.16 -6.17 7.06
CA HIS A 210 -7.52 -5.81 6.64
C HIS A 210 -7.78 -4.30 6.63
N VAL A 211 -6.93 -3.51 7.28
CA VAL A 211 -6.97 -2.04 7.20
C VAL A 211 -5.54 -1.53 6.98
N HIS A 212 -5.40 -0.65 6.00
CA HIS A 212 -4.23 0.19 5.80
C HIS A 212 -4.66 1.64 6.00
N THR A 213 -4.17 2.27 7.07
CA THR A 213 -4.39 3.67 7.38
C THR A 213 -3.16 4.48 7.04
N ILE A 214 -3.28 5.47 6.17
CA ILE A 214 -2.24 6.47 5.95
C ILE A 214 -2.44 7.54 7.03
N ASN A 215 -1.55 7.58 8.02
CA ASN A 215 -1.63 8.50 9.14
C ASN A 215 -1.22 9.92 8.74
N SER A 216 -0.15 10.06 7.96
CA SER A 216 0.37 11.37 7.54
C SER A 216 1.20 11.28 6.27
N ILE A 217 1.23 12.38 5.52
CA ILE A 217 2.13 12.62 4.39
C ILE A 217 2.76 13.99 4.59
N HIS A 218 4.08 14.08 4.62
CA HIS A 218 4.83 15.34 4.78
C HIS A 218 5.81 15.55 3.62
N PRO A 219 5.79 16.69 2.91
CA PRO A 219 4.81 17.76 3.04
C PRO A 219 3.41 17.27 2.64
N ALA A 220 2.38 17.90 3.22
CA ALA A 220 1.01 17.58 2.88
C ALA A 220 0.76 17.86 1.39
N PRO A 221 0.00 17.00 0.68
CA PRO A 221 -0.37 17.28 -0.70
C PRO A 221 -1.07 18.64 -0.81
N HIS A 222 -0.68 19.42 -1.82
CA HIS A 222 -1.28 20.72 -2.07
C HIS A 222 -2.76 20.57 -2.48
N GLN A 223 -3.62 21.55 -2.16
CA GLN A 223 -5.06 21.52 -2.48
C GLN A 223 -5.34 21.17 -3.95
N ALA A 224 -4.55 21.72 -4.86
CA ALA A 224 -4.63 21.45 -6.30
C ALA A 224 -4.52 19.95 -6.67
N ALA A 225 -3.78 19.15 -5.89
CA ALA A 225 -3.71 17.70 -6.11
C ALA A 225 -5.04 17.02 -5.79
N TYR A 226 -5.73 17.45 -4.74
CA TYR A 226 -7.06 16.96 -4.40
C TYR A 226 -8.12 17.44 -5.41
N ASP A 227 -8.03 18.69 -5.88
CA ASP A 227 -8.92 19.21 -6.91
C ASP A 227 -8.75 18.43 -8.23
N ALA A 228 -7.52 18.09 -8.60
CA ALA A 228 -7.22 17.26 -9.76
C ALA A 228 -7.79 15.83 -9.62
N LEU A 229 -7.60 15.21 -8.45
CA LEU A 229 -8.19 13.91 -8.13
C LEU A 229 -9.72 13.97 -8.23
N ARG A 230 -10.33 15.04 -7.71
CA ARG A 230 -11.77 15.29 -7.81
C ARG A 230 -12.25 15.28 -9.25
N SER A 231 -11.64 16.11 -10.09
CA SER A 231 -12.03 16.21 -11.50
C SER A 231 -11.84 14.87 -12.23
N SER A 232 -10.87 14.05 -11.83
CA SER A 232 -10.71 12.71 -12.38
C SER A 232 -11.83 11.75 -11.93
N LEU A 233 -12.21 11.78 -10.65
CA LEU A 233 -13.28 10.94 -10.10
C LEU A 233 -14.65 11.34 -10.65
N GLU A 234 -14.92 12.64 -10.79
CA GLU A 234 -16.16 13.14 -11.39
C GLU A 234 -16.34 12.63 -12.84
N ARG A 235 -15.25 12.50 -13.59
CA ARG A 235 -15.26 11.94 -14.95
C ARG A 235 -15.44 10.43 -14.97
N VAL A 236 -14.71 9.71 -14.11
CA VAL A 236 -14.73 8.23 -14.10
C VAL A 236 -16.05 7.70 -13.54
N LEU A 237 -16.62 8.37 -12.53
CA LEU A 237 -17.85 7.92 -11.88
C LEU A 237 -19.13 8.42 -12.58
N GLY A 238 -19.02 9.21 -13.64
CA GLY A 238 -20.19 9.71 -14.39
C GLY A 238 -21.16 10.58 -13.57
N LEU A 239 -20.75 11.00 -12.37
CA LEU A 239 -21.56 11.84 -11.46
C LEU A 239 -21.69 13.28 -11.97
N ALA A 240 -20.87 13.69 -12.93
CA ALA A 240 -21.11 14.88 -13.74
C ALA A 240 -22.24 14.59 -14.76
N GLY A 241 -23.45 14.41 -14.25
CA GLY A 241 -24.64 14.20 -15.07
C GLY A 241 -24.94 15.41 -15.97
N GLY A 242 -25.41 15.13 -17.18
CA GLY A 242 -26.44 15.96 -17.82
C GLY A 242 -26.01 16.88 -18.97
N GLY A 243 -24.75 16.89 -19.40
CA GLY A 243 -24.36 17.56 -20.64
C GLY A 243 -24.61 16.66 -21.85
N VAL A 244 -25.81 16.69 -22.42
CA VAL A 244 -26.11 16.10 -23.75
C VAL A 244 -25.21 16.77 -24.77
N GLY A 245 -24.08 16.14 -25.09
CA GLY A 245 -23.05 16.73 -25.94
C GLY A 245 -22.16 15.68 -26.56
N GLN A 246 -22.74 14.93 -27.52
CA GLN A 246 -22.11 14.34 -28.70
C GLN A 246 -20.85 13.47 -28.49
N PRO A 247 -20.97 12.13 -28.64
CA PRO A 247 -19.83 11.22 -28.63
C PRO A 247 -19.08 11.28 -29.97
N THR A 248 -17.97 12.00 -30.04
CA THR A 248 -16.93 11.73 -31.04
C THR A 248 -15.87 10.84 -30.39
N GLY A 249 -15.80 9.61 -30.90
CA GLY A 249 -14.97 8.55 -30.35
C GLY A 249 -13.49 8.89 -30.41
N GLU A 250 -12.83 8.84 -29.26
CA GLU A 250 -11.37 8.68 -29.19
C GLU A 250 -10.99 8.02 -27.86
N VAL A 251 -10.72 6.73 -27.92
CA VAL A 251 -10.20 5.89 -26.82
C VAL A 251 -8.73 6.25 -26.51
N THR A 252 -8.11 7.16 -27.26
CA THR A 252 -6.73 7.65 -27.11
C THR A 252 -6.52 8.64 -25.96
N ARG A 253 -7.58 9.19 -25.36
CA ARG A 253 -7.46 10.38 -24.49
C ARG A 253 -7.12 10.13 -23.01
N ALA A 254 -7.01 8.88 -22.57
CA ALA A 254 -6.57 8.56 -21.20
C ALA A 254 -5.09 8.92 -20.96
N LYS A 255 -4.24 8.81 -22.00
CA LYS A 255 -2.82 9.21 -21.95
C LYS A 255 -2.65 10.73 -21.88
N GLU A 256 -3.43 11.51 -22.62
CA GLU A 256 -3.36 12.97 -22.58
C GLU A 256 -3.94 13.58 -21.30
N MET A 257 -5.01 12.99 -20.74
CA MET A 257 -5.57 13.42 -19.45
C MET A 257 -4.55 13.26 -18.31
N PHE A 258 -3.67 12.26 -18.40
CA PHE A 258 -2.61 11.99 -17.43
C PHE A 258 -1.45 13.01 -17.49
N VAL A 259 -1.12 13.46 -18.69
CA VAL A 259 -0.08 14.48 -18.92
C VAL A 259 -0.54 15.86 -18.44
N GLY A 260 -1.82 16.21 -18.69
CA GLY A 260 -2.39 17.48 -18.21
C GLY A 260 -2.45 17.61 -16.68
N MET A 261 -2.82 16.53 -15.98
CA MET A 261 -2.91 16.52 -14.50
C MET A 261 -1.54 16.63 -13.82
N THR A 262 -0.55 15.96 -14.41
CA THR A 262 0.87 16.02 -14.06
C THR A 262 1.43 17.45 -14.19
N LEU A 263 1.10 18.15 -15.27
CA LEU A 263 1.57 19.52 -15.53
C LEU A 263 0.98 20.58 -14.58
N ILE A 264 -0.27 20.39 -14.12
CA ILE A 264 -0.93 21.35 -13.20
C ILE A 264 -0.34 21.26 -11.78
N ILE A 265 -0.01 20.03 -11.32
CA ILE A 265 0.63 19.83 -10.01
C ILE A 265 2.08 20.34 -10.03
N LEU A 266 2.81 20.16 -11.14
CA LEU A 266 4.20 20.62 -11.28
C LEU A 266 4.35 22.14 -11.39
N ARG A 267 3.39 22.87 -11.98
CA ARG A 267 3.48 24.32 -12.14
C ARG A 267 3.27 25.14 -10.87
N ARG A 268 2.76 24.53 -9.79
CA ARG A 268 2.35 25.27 -8.57
C ARG A 268 3.06 24.88 -7.27
N LEU A 269 3.88 23.82 -7.28
CA LEU A 269 4.76 23.47 -6.16
C LEU A 269 6.02 24.35 -6.05
N HIS A 270 6.24 25.24 -7.02
CA HIS A 270 7.23 26.31 -6.93
C HIS A 270 6.52 27.62 -6.61
N GLY A 271 6.27 27.87 -5.33
CA GLY A 271 6.13 29.24 -4.85
C GLY A 271 7.44 30.01 -5.09
N PRO A 272 7.40 31.34 -5.27
CA PRO A 272 8.62 32.13 -5.42
C PRO A 272 9.49 31.94 -4.18
N VAL A 273 10.71 31.46 -4.39
CA VAL A 273 11.75 31.45 -3.35
C VAL A 273 12.15 32.91 -3.13
N PRO A 274 12.13 33.43 -1.89
CA PRO A 274 12.61 34.78 -1.58
C PRO A 274 14.11 34.92 -1.81
#